data_AF-A0AA46PG23-F1
#
_entry.id   AF-A0AA46PG23-F1
#
_cell.length_a   1.000
_cell.length_b   1.000
_cell.length_c   1.000
_cell.angle_alpha   90.00
_cell.angle_beta   90.00
_cell.angle_gamma   90.00
#
_symmetry.space_group_name_H-M   'P 1'
#
loop_
_entity.id
_entity.type
_entity.pdbx_description
1 polymer ?
#
loop_
_entity_poly.entity_id
_entity_poly.type
_entity_poly.pdbx_seq_one_letter_code
_entity_poly.pdbx_strand_id
1 'polypeptide(L)'
;MRTDIEKAREQEAISLQYQEKANLDAKRQKRDGVVVTPTQVVDFQIRSTINQVWELYRRKPHEGIEWLDPFGGSGIYTARLLQIVDLSPDQKYELSQNCIVAEINPIAAQICSNNLARVVQEETGVDGYVHVVCVDTFSIPPDVNLFKFPCVTPEVKVYEI
;
A
#
# COMPACT_ATOMS: atom_id res chain seq x y z
N MET A 1 -18.85 -7.71 -6.82
CA MET A 1 -17.88 -7.00 -5.94
C MET A 1 -17.37 -8.01 -4.93
N ARG A 2 -16.06 -8.13 -4.73
CA ARG A 2 -15.49 -9.05 -3.75
C ARG A 2 -15.81 -8.59 -2.33
N THR A 3 -16.00 -9.55 -1.44
CA THR A 3 -16.19 -9.33 0.00
C THR A 3 -14.91 -8.85 0.66
N ASP A 4 -15.03 -8.23 1.84
CA ASP A 4 -13.87 -7.78 2.61
C ASP A 4 -12.94 -8.96 2.99
N ILE A 5 -13.52 -10.13 3.31
CA ILE A 5 -12.76 -11.34 3.64
C ILE A 5 -11.93 -11.83 2.44
N GLU A 6 -12.49 -11.80 1.23
CA GLU A 6 -11.77 -12.18 0.01
C GLU A 6 -10.61 -11.23 -0.26
N LYS A 7 -10.84 -9.92 -0.09
CA LYS A 7 -9.81 -8.89 -0.24
C LYS A 7 -8.69 -9.06 0.80
N ALA A 8 -9.03 -9.27 2.06
CA ALA A 8 -8.05 -9.51 3.12
C ALA A 8 -7.20 -10.76 2.84
N ARG A 9 -7.84 -11.89 2.50
CA ARG A 9 -7.13 -13.14 2.15
C ARG A 9 -6.17 -12.96 0.98
N GLU A 10 -6.55 -12.18 -0.01
CA GLU A 10 -5.66 -11.87 -1.12
C GLU A 10 -4.44 -11.05 -0.68
N GLN A 11 -4.61 -10.05 0.18
CA GLN A 11 -3.48 -9.27 0.69
C GLN A 11 -2.51 -10.12 1.52
N GLU A 12 -3.03 -11.09 2.30
CA GLU A 12 -2.20 -12.09 2.98
C GLU A 12 -1.48 -12.99 1.97
N ALA A 13 -2.18 -13.48 0.94
CA ALA A 13 -1.60 -14.33 -0.09
C ALA A 13 -0.47 -13.62 -0.87
N ILE A 14 -0.64 -12.35 -1.25
CA ILE A 14 0.40 -11.55 -1.92
C ILE A 14 1.63 -11.43 -1.01
N SER A 15 1.42 -11.16 0.28
CA SER A 15 2.50 -11.02 1.27
C SER A 15 3.25 -12.34 1.50
N LEU A 16 2.52 -13.47 1.58
CA LEU A 16 3.10 -14.80 1.68
C LEU A 16 3.90 -15.18 0.43
N GLN A 17 3.36 -14.92 -0.77
CA GLN A 17 4.08 -15.18 -2.02
C GLN A 17 5.37 -14.35 -2.13
N TYR A 18 5.36 -13.10 -1.66
CA TYR A 18 6.57 -12.29 -1.58
C TYR A 18 7.60 -12.91 -0.62
N GLN A 19 7.16 -13.32 0.57
CA GLN A 19 8.03 -13.99 1.55
C GLN A 19 8.63 -15.28 0.99
N GLU A 20 7.83 -16.13 0.35
CA GLU A 20 8.31 -17.36 -0.30
C GLU A 20 9.36 -17.07 -1.37
N LYS A 21 9.11 -16.10 -2.26
CA LYS A 21 10.08 -15.69 -3.29
C LYS A 21 11.37 -15.15 -2.71
N ALA A 22 11.28 -14.34 -1.64
CA ALA A 22 12.46 -13.83 -0.95
C ALA A 22 13.27 -14.96 -0.30
N ASN A 23 12.60 -15.99 0.23
CA ASN A 23 13.24 -17.14 0.85
C ASN A 23 13.94 -18.08 -0.15
N LEU A 24 13.49 -18.14 -1.40
CA LEU A 24 14.12 -18.96 -2.45
C LEU A 24 15.46 -18.39 -2.91
N ASP A 25 15.72 -17.10 -2.71
CA ASP A 25 17.00 -16.49 -3.02
C ASP A 25 17.96 -16.68 -1.83
N ALA A 26 18.85 -17.68 -1.92
CA ALA A 26 19.74 -18.10 -0.82
C ALA A 26 20.64 -16.98 -0.28
N LYS A 27 20.86 -15.89 -1.04
CA LYS A 27 21.55 -14.68 -0.55
C LYS A 27 20.63 -13.77 0.26
N ARG A 28 19.35 -13.68 -0.09
CA ARG A 28 18.31 -12.91 0.62
C ARG A 28 17.84 -13.60 1.89
N GLN A 29 17.73 -14.93 1.88
CA GLN A 29 17.27 -15.72 3.04
C GLN A 29 18.11 -15.49 4.32
N LYS A 30 19.38 -15.09 4.19
CA LYS A 30 20.28 -14.76 5.31
C LYS A 30 20.26 -13.29 5.74
N ARG A 31 19.58 -12.39 5.00
CA ARG A 31 19.66 -10.92 5.17
C ARG A 31 18.30 -10.21 5.24
N ASP A 32 17.31 -10.69 4.50
CA ASP A 32 16.05 -10.00 4.24
C ASP A 32 14.90 -10.76 4.92
N GLY A 33 14.70 -10.54 6.21
CA GLY A 33 13.55 -11.10 6.92
C GLY A 33 12.26 -10.44 6.44
N VAL A 34 11.61 -11.00 5.42
CA VAL A 34 10.29 -10.52 4.96
C VAL A 34 9.25 -10.86 6.02
N VAL A 35 8.59 -9.82 6.54
CA VAL A 35 7.53 -9.94 7.55
C VAL A 35 6.17 -9.97 6.86
N VAL A 36 5.39 -11.00 7.12
CA VAL A 36 3.97 -11.04 6.75
C VAL A 36 3.16 -10.55 7.93
N THR A 37 2.56 -9.37 7.79
CA THR A 37 1.71 -8.80 8.83
C THR A 37 0.28 -9.32 8.64
N PRO A 38 -0.33 -9.97 9.65
CA PRO A 38 -1.71 -10.47 9.54
C PRO A 38 -2.70 -9.33 9.27
N THR A 39 -3.68 -9.56 8.39
CA THR A 39 -4.63 -8.50 8.02
C THR A 39 -5.44 -7.97 9.18
N GLN A 40 -5.71 -8.80 10.19
CA GLN A 40 -6.45 -8.38 11.37
C GLN A 40 -5.68 -7.30 12.17
N VAL A 41 -4.35 -7.38 12.17
CA VAL A 41 -3.47 -6.40 12.84
C VAL A 41 -3.44 -5.10 12.02
N VAL A 42 -3.22 -5.22 10.70
CA VAL A 42 -3.22 -4.09 9.77
C VAL A 42 -4.54 -3.31 9.84
N ASP A 43 -5.66 -4.01 9.73
CA ASP A 43 -6.99 -3.41 9.75
C ASP A 43 -7.28 -2.73 11.10
N PHE A 44 -6.84 -3.32 12.22
CA PHE A 44 -6.99 -2.72 13.54
C PHE A 44 -6.24 -1.39 13.63
N GLN A 45 -4.99 -1.35 13.16
CA GLN A 45 -4.17 -0.14 13.16
C GLN A 45 -4.77 0.93 12.26
N ILE A 46 -5.22 0.58 11.06
CA ILE A 46 -5.84 1.52 10.11
C ILE A 46 -7.11 2.13 10.71
N ARG A 47 -8.03 1.30 11.22
CA ARG A 47 -9.27 1.80 11.84
C ARG A 47 -8.97 2.69 13.05
N SER A 48 -7.99 2.31 13.86
CA SER A 48 -7.55 3.12 15.01
C SER A 48 -7.01 4.48 14.57
N THR A 49 -6.16 4.52 13.55
CA THR A 49 -5.59 5.75 13.01
C THR A 49 -6.66 6.66 12.40
N ILE A 50 -7.59 6.12 11.60
CA ILE A 50 -8.71 6.88 11.02
C ILE A 50 -9.57 7.50 12.13
N ASN A 51 -9.88 6.73 13.17
CA ASN A 51 -10.65 7.23 14.31
C ASN A 51 -9.91 8.37 15.04
N GLN A 52 -8.60 8.21 15.29
CA GLN A 52 -7.80 9.26 15.92
C GLN A 52 -7.72 10.54 15.08
N VAL A 53 -7.57 10.41 13.76
CA VAL A 53 -7.60 11.56 12.83
C VAL A 53 -8.94 12.28 12.91
N TRP A 54 -10.05 11.55 12.94
CA TRP A 54 -11.38 12.15 13.10
C TRP A 54 -11.56 12.85 14.46
N GLU A 55 -11.09 12.24 15.54
CA GLU A 55 -11.18 12.81 16.89
C GLU A 55 -10.39 14.12 17.02
N LEU A 56 -9.17 14.15 16.47
CA LEU A 56 -8.26 15.30 16.58
C LEU A 56 -8.57 16.43 15.60
N TYR A 57 -8.90 16.08 14.34
CA TYR A 57 -8.94 17.04 13.24
C TYR A 57 -10.32 17.17 12.58
N ARG A 58 -11.27 16.30 12.90
CA ARG A 58 -12.61 16.24 12.27
C ARG A 58 -12.54 16.16 10.74
N ARG A 59 -11.56 15.41 10.23
CA ARG A 59 -11.32 15.19 8.81
C ARG A 59 -11.47 13.73 8.45
N LYS A 60 -12.06 13.47 7.29
CA LYS A 60 -12.04 12.15 6.64
C LYS A 60 -10.67 11.90 6.00
N PRO A 61 -10.30 10.63 5.76
CA PRO A 61 -8.95 10.29 5.29
C PRO A 61 -8.49 11.00 4.01
N HIS A 62 -9.41 11.31 3.07
CA HIS A 62 -9.08 11.97 1.80
C HIS A 62 -8.96 13.50 1.90
N GLU A 63 -9.37 14.11 3.02
CA GLU A 63 -9.52 15.57 3.15
C GLU A 63 -8.19 16.29 3.47
N GLY A 64 -7.29 16.31 2.49
CA GLY A 64 -6.00 17.01 2.58
C GLY A 64 -5.08 16.44 3.67
N ILE A 65 -5.15 15.12 3.86
CA ILE A 65 -4.28 14.35 4.77
C ILE A 65 -3.39 13.46 3.91
N GLU A 66 -2.09 13.63 4.04
CA GLU A 66 -1.10 12.75 3.40
C GLU A 66 -0.86 11.51 4.26
N TRP A 67 -0.83 10.35 3.61
CA TRP A 67 -0.60 9.06 4.27
C TRP A 67 0.71 8.47 3.77
N LEU A 68 1.65 8.24 4.69
CA LEU A 68 2.95 7.66 4.38
C LEU A 68 3.06 6.27 4.99
N ASP A 69 3.29 5.27 4.15
CA ASP A 69 3.82 3.97 4.56
C ASP A 69 5.33 3.95 4.24
N PRO A 70 6.21 4.15 5.25
CA PRO A 70 7.64 4.25 5.02
C PRO A 70 8.33 2.90 4.77
N PHE A 71 7.63 1.77 4.94
CA PHE A 71 8.16 0.41 4.80
C PHE A 71 7.11 -0.50 4.15
N GLY A 72 6.82 -0.22 2.88
CA GLY A 72 5.66 -0.73 2.18
C GLY A 72 5.55 -2.24 2.06
N GLY A 73 6.67 -2.96 1.90
CA GLY A 73 6.65 -4.39 1.62
C GLY A 73 5.79 -4.72 0.39
N SER A 74 4.68 -5.43 0.60
CA SER A 74 3.67 -5.74 -0.44
C SER A 74 2.64 -4.63 -0.68
N GLY A 75 2.69 -3.54 0.08
CA GLY A 75 1.71 -2.45 0.07
C GLY A 75 0.47 -2.71 0.94
N ILE A 76 0.50 -3.71 1.82
CA ILE A 76 -0.68 -4.19 2.55
C ILE A 76 -1.41 -3.08 3.35
N TYR A 77 -0.69 -2.17 4.00
CA TYR A 77 -1.34 -1.08 4.76
C TYR A 77 -2.14 -0.16 3.86
N THR A 78 -1.56 0.29 2.75
CA THR A 78 -2.26 1.19 1.82
C THR A 78 -3.37 0.48 1.06
N ALA A 79 -3.16 -0.79 0.69
CA ALA A 79 -4.21 -1.61 0.09
C ALA A 79 -5.42 -1.75 1.01
N ARG A 80 -5.19 -2.14 2.27
CA ARG A 80 -6.26 -2.30 3.26
C ARG A 80 -6.91 -0.97 3.61
N LEU A 81 -6.16 0.14 3.64
CA LEU A 81 -6.72 1.48 3.85
C LEU A 81 -7.79 1.80 2.80
N LEU A 82 -7.47 1.62 1.51
CA LEU A 82 -8.42 1.86 0.42
C LEU A 82 -9.60 0.89 0.44
N GLN A 83 -9.37 -0.37 0.83
CA GLN A 83 -10.41 -1.39 0.83
C GLN A 83 -11.43 -1.24 1.97
N ILE A 84 -10.99 -0.85 3.18
CA ILE A 84 -11.86 -0.84 4.37
C ILE A 84 -12.39 0.53 4.75
N VAL A 85 -11.85 1.61 4.18
CA VAL A 85 -12.34 2.95 4.47
C VAL A 85 -13.75 3.14 3.92
N ASP A 86 -14.62 3.71 4.74
CA ASP A 86 -16.00 4.05 4.37
C ASP A 86 -16.02 5.37 3.60
N LEU A 87 -15.69 5.29 2.30
CA LEU A 87 -15.66 6.40 1.36
C LEU A 87 -16.28 5.97 0.02
N SER A 88 -16.82 6.94 -0.73
CA SER A 88 -17.25 6.70 -2.10
C SER A 88 -16.06 6.34 -3.01
N PRO A 89 -16.28 5.71 -4.17
CA PRO A 89 -15.21 5.44 -5.15
C PRO A 89 -14.36 6.66 -5.51
N ASP A 90 -14.99 7.82 -5.75
CA ASP A 90 -14.29 9.07 -6.06
C ASP A 90 -13.41 9.54 -4.89
N GLN A 91 -13.93 9.47 -3.67
CA GLN A 91 -13.17 9.83 -2.46
C GLN A 91 -12.02 8.85 -2.17
N LYS A 92 -12.18 7.57 -2.53
CA LYS A 92 -11.08 6.59 -2.45
C LYS A 92 -10.01 6.88 -3.50
N TYR A 93 -10.38 7.35 -4.69
CA TYR A 93 -9.43 7.81 -5.69
C TYR A 93 -8.65 9.01 -5.16
N GLU A 94 -9.31 10.04 -4.62
CA GLU A 94 -8.64 11.17 -3.96
C GLU A 94 -7.70 10.72 -2.83
N LEU A 95 -8.16 9.80 -1.96
CA LEU A 95 -7.31 9.22 -0.91
C LEU A 95 -6.05 8.55 -1.50
N SER A 96 -6.19 7.78 -2.58
CA SER A 96 -5.06 7.11 -3.22
C SER A 96 -4.00 8.08 -3.73
N GLN A 97 -4.41 9.29 -4.15
CA GLN A 97 -3.50 10.34 -4.61
C GLN A 97 -2.77 11.04 -3.45
N ASN A 98 -3.30 10.92 -2.23
CA ASN A 98 -2.66 11.43 -1.01
C ASN A 98 -1.74 10.39 -0.35
N CYS A 99 -1.69 9.15 -0.86
CA CYS A 99 -0.89 8.07 -0.31
C CYS A 99 0.49 8.00 -0.97
N ILE A 100 1.53 7.81 -0.16
CA ILE A 100 2.88 7.46 -0.59
C ILE A 100 3.31 6.18 0.11
N VAL A 101 3.95 5.29 -0.65
CA VAL A 101 4.57 4.09 -0.10
C VAL A 101 6.05 4.06 -0.47
N ALA A 102 6.92 3.96 0.53
CA ALA A 102 8.35 3.81 0.31
C ALA A 102 8.77 2.36 0.54
N GLU A 103 9.62 1.83 -0.33
CA GLU A 103 10.16 0.48 -0.20
C GLU A 103 11.60 0.45 -0.73
N ILE A 104 12.52 -0.15 0.02
CA ILE A 104 13.94 -0.16 -0.34
C ILE A 104 14.26 -1.26 -1.36
N ASN A 105 13.52 -2.38 -1.33
CA ASN A 105 13.77 -3.51 -2.21
C ASN A 105 13.05 -3.31 -3.56
N PRO A 106 13.76 -3.24 -4.71
CA PRO A 106 13.12 -2.98 -6.00
C PRO A 106 12.05 -4.00 -6.40
N ILE A 107 12.23 -5.27 -6.02
CA ILE A 107 11.25 -6.33 -6.31
C ILE A 107 10.00 -6.14 -5.45
N ALA A 108 10.16 -5.83 -4.17
CA ALA A 108 9.04 -5.55 -3.28
C ALA A 108 8.30 -4.29 -3.72
N ALA A 109 9.03 -3.23 -4.10
CA ALA A 109 8.45 -1.99 -4.62
C ALA A 109 7.62 -2.25 -5.90
N GLN A 110 8.07 -3.13 -6.81
CA GLN A 110 7.29 -3.50 -7.99
C GLN A 110 6.04 -4.33 -7.63
N ILE A 111 6.15 -5.28 -6.68
CA ILE A 111 5.01 -6.05 -6.16
C ILE A 111 3.98 -5.10 -5.53
N CYS A 112 4.44 -4.16 -4.71
CA CYS A 112 3.64 -3.12 -4.07
C CYS A 112 2.91 -2.27 -5.12
N SER A 113 3.62 -1.72 -6.11
CA SER A 113 3.04 -0.90 -7.17
C SER A 113 1.96 -1.66 -7.96
N ASN A 114 2.25 -2.91 -8.35
CA ASN A 114 1.29 -3.76 -9.06
C ASN A 114 0.05 -4.07 -8.21
N ASN A 115 0.21 -4.36 -6.92
CA ASN A 115 -0.89 -4.61 -6.00
C ASN A 115 -1.77 -3.36 -5.85
N LEU A 116 -1.17 -2.21 -5.57
CA LEU A 116 -1.89 -0.97 -5.33
C LEU A 116 -2.61 -0.46 -6.59
N ALA A 117 -2.03 -0.63 -7.78
CA ALA A 117 -2.73 -0.31 -9.03
C ALA A 117 -4.02 -1.13 -9.18
N ARG A 118 -3.96 -2.43 -8.86
CA ARG A 118 -5.13 -3.31 -8.94
C ARG A 118 -6.18 -2.99 -7.87
N VAL A 119 -5.75 -2.61 -6.66
CA VAL A 119 -6.64 -2.15 -5.59
C VAL A 119 -7.31 -0.83 -5.96
N VAL A 120 -6.58 0.14 -6.51
CA VAL A 120 -7.16 1.39 -6.99
C VAL A 120 -8.22 1.12 -8.06
N GLN A 121 -7.91 0.29 -9.06
CA GLN A 121 -8.90 -0.07 -10.08
C GLN A 121 -10.14 -0.73 -9.48
N GLU A 122 -9.98 -1.67 -8.54
CA GLU A 122 -11.12 -2.38 -7.94
C GLU A 122 -11.99 -1.47 -7.06
N GLU A 123 -11.38 -0.59 -6.26
CA GLU A 123 -12.10 0.25 -5.29
C GLU A 123 -12.69 1.50 -5.92
N THR A 124 -12.14 1.96 -7.05
CA THR A 124 -12.50 3.24 -7.67
C THR A 124 -13.08 3.11 -9.08
N GLY A 125 -12.78 2.02 -9.78
CA GLY A 125 -13.09 1.85 -11.20
C GLY A 125 -12.18 2.64 -12.16
N VAL A 126 -11.16 3.33 -11.64
CA VAL A 126 -10.25 4.19 -12.40
C VAL A 126 -8.87 3.54 -12.52
N ASP A 127 -8.33 3.54 -13.74
CA ASP A 127 -6.97 3.05 -14.01
C ASP A 127 -5.97 4.05 -13.41
N GLY A 128 -5.52 3.76 -12.19
CA GLY A 128 -4.62 4.61 -11.42
C GLY A 128 -3.73 3.80 -10.50
N TYR A 129 -2.77 4.47 -9.87
CA TYR A 129 -1.86 3.86 -8.91
C TYR A 129 -1.49 4.84 -7.80
N VAL A 130 -1.11 4.27 -6.66
CA VAL A 130 -0.55 5.00 -5.52
C VAL A 130 0.92 5.32 -5.81
N HIS A 131 1.42 6.46 -5.31
CA HIS A 131 2.80 6.90 -5.50
C HIS A 131 3.80 6.02 -4.70
N VAL A 132 4.27 4.93 -5.32
CA VAL A 132 5.27 4.02 -4.73
C VAL A 132 6.67 4.49 -5.10
N VAL A 133 7.56 4.66 -4.13
CA VAL A 133 8.94 5.10 -4.32
C VAL A 133 9.94 4.03 -3.88
N CYS A 134 10.86 3.66 -4.77
CA CYS A 134 11.92 2.71 -4.44
C CYS A 134 13.11 3.44 -3.79
N VAL A 135 13.15 3.51 -2.46
CA VAL A 135 14.14 4.33 -1.74
C VAL A 135 14.43 3.76 -0.36
N ASP A 136 15.64 4.02 0.15
CA ASP A 136 15.96 3.87 1.56
C ASP A 136 15.54 5.13 2.32
N THR A 137 14.47 5.01 3.13
CA THR A 137 13.92 6.12 3.91
C THR A 137 14.88 6.66 4.98
N PHE A 138 15.89 5.89 5.38
CA PHE A 138 16.92 6.37 6.31
C PHE A 138 18.05 7.15 5.62
N SER A 139 18.16 7.05 4.29
CA SER A 139 19.20 7.70 3.50
C SER A 139 18.74 9.01 2.84
N ILE A 140 17.50 9.43 3.06
CA ILE A 140 16.96 10.70 2.53
C ILE A 140 16.92 11.80 3.59
N PRO A 141 17.12 13.08 3.22
CA PRO A 141 16.91 14.20 4.14
C PRO A 141 15.46 14.28 4.66
N PRO A 142 15.22 14.80 5.88
CA PRO A 142 13.89 14.82 6.49
C PRO A 142 12.88 15.71 5.76
N ASP A 143 13.32 16.78 5.09
CA ASP A 143 12.45 17.79 4.47
C ASP A 143 12.22 17.55 2.97
N VAL A 144 12.42 16.33 2.49
CA VAL A 144 12.15 16.01 1.08
C VAL A 144 10.68 15.82 0.82
N ASN A 145 10.25 16.28 -0.36
CA ASN A 145 8.91 15.97 -0.86
C ASN A 145 8.97 14.65 -1.66
N LEU A 146 8.46 13.57 -1.07
CA LEU A 146 8.46 12.24 -1.68
C LEU A 146 7.58 12.15 -2.94
N PHE A 147 6.58 13.01 -3.14
CA PHE A 147 5.82 13.08 -4.40
C PHE A 147 6.69 13.51 -5.58
N LYS A 148 7.86 14.13 -5.34
CA LYS A 148 8.81 14.49 -6.40
C LYS A 148 9.76 13.35 -6.79
N PHE A 149 9.77 12.25 -6.05
CA PHE A 149 10.60 11.10 -6.36
C PHE A 149 9.97 10.31 -7.53
N PRO A 150 10.78 9.64 -8.36
CA PRO A 150 10.26 8.78 -9.42
C PRO A 150 9.34 7.69 -8.86
N CYS A 151 8.12 7.61 -9.38
CA CYS A 151 7.19 6.55 -9.00
C CYS A 151 7.56 5.24 -9.72
N VAL A 152 7.51 4.13 -8.99
CA VAL A 152 7.55 2.78 -9.55
C VAL A 152 6.26 2.56 -10.33
N THR A 153 6.38 2.50 -11.66
CA THR A 153 5.22 2.32 -12.54
C THR A 153 4.74 0.87 -12.47
N PRO A 154 3.43 0.62 -12.32
CA PRO A 154 2.90 -0.74 -12.36
C PRO A 154 3.11 -1.36 -13.75
N GLU A 155 3.53 -2.62 -13.78
CA GLU A 155 3.75 -3.40 -15.01
C GLU A 155 2.48 -4.12 -15.49
N VAL A 156 1.50 -4.27 -14.61
CA VAL A 156 0.24 -4.95 -14.92
C VAL A 156 -0.64 -4.02 -15.73
N LYS A 157 -0.85 -4.33 -17.03
CA LYS A 157 -2.04 -3.83 -17.73
C LYS A 157 -3.24 -4.50 -17.08
N VAL A 158 -4.12 -3.70 -16.48
CA VAL A 158 -5.31 -4.19 -15.77
C VAL A 158 -6.33 -4.70 -16.79
N TYR A 159 -6.07 -5.86 -17.38
CA TYR A 159 -7.03 -6.55 -18.25
C TYR A 159 -7.06 -8.03 -17.89
N GLU A 160 -8.30 -8.51 -17.75
CA GLU A 160 -8.77 -9.87 -17.50
C GLU A 160 -9.03 -10.22 -16.02
N ILE A 161 -10.31 -10.06 -15.68
CA ILE A 161 -11.03 -10.65 -14.54
C ILE A 161 -11.22 -12.14 -14.82
#